data_AF-A0A2M7KQS2-F1
#
_entry.id   AF-A0A2M7KQS2-F1
#
_cell.length_a   1.000
_cell.length_b   1.000
_cell.length_c   1.000
_cell.angle_alpha   90.00
_cell.angle_beta   90.00
_cell.angle_gamma   90.00
#
_symmetry.space_group_name_H-M   'P 1'
#
loop_
_entity.id
_entity.type
_entity.pdbx_description
1 polymer ?
#
loop_
_entity_poly.entity_id
_entity_poly.type
_entity_poly.pdbx_seq_one_letter_code
_entity_poly.pdbx_strand_id
1 'polypeptide(L)'
;MAALGAGTLSARAQENVFPDPSFESDGATGVARTGHRAAHLKVGAKDHWQGLRGELSVEPFATYRASGYVKASVKSGGLFALYCYGWNSFDWQWESNVPLETTDQWQRVETTFVASADKAWFHPLAVIDAENSEAWIDDVVVARVKSPAATMAALLGKDEPSAAEVQLLARYFVFQGERGLAEELLDKADAYTKADISCLLGRSTGDRAERRKWTAKRIRNGGLTCTREG
;
A
#
# COMPACT_ATOMS: atom_id res chain seq x y z
N MET A 1 -3.77 0.13 -47.82
CA MET A 1 -4.66 -0.49 -46.82
C MET A 1 -3.92 -1.68 -46.21
N ALA A 2 -3.34 -1.50 -45.03
CA ALA A 2 -2.68 -2.58 -44.29
C ALA A 2 -3.56 -2.92 -43.08
N ALA A 3 -3.98 -4.18 -42.98
CA ALA A 3 -4.84 -4.68 -41.91
C ALA A 3 -4.04 -4.77 -40.60
N LEU A 4 -4.53 -4.08 -39.57
CA LEU A 4 -4.05 -4.21 -38.20
C LEU A 4 -4.63 -5.50 -37.61
N GLY A 5 -3.76 -6.48 -37.39
CA GLY A 5 -4.10 -7.69 -36.65
C GLY A 5 -4.29 -7.36 -35.18
N ALA A 6 -5.52 -7.53 -34.68
CA ALA A 6 -5.83 -7.48 -33.27
C ALA A 6 -5.24 -8.72 -32.58
N GLY A 7 -4.06 -8.56 -31.99
CA GLY A 7 -3.50 -9.55 -31.07
C GLY A 7 -4.34 -9.61 -29.81
N THR A 8 -5.08 -10.69 -29.62
CA THR A 8 -5.73 -11.01 -28.36
C THR A 8 -4.66 -11.29 -27.32
N LEU A 9 -4.41 -10.31 -26.44
CA LEU A 9 -3.64 -10.51 -25.22
C LEU A 9 -4.43 -11.48 -24.35
N SER A 10 -4.03 -12.75 -24.37
CA SER A 10 -4.50 -13.74 -23.41
C SER A 10 -4.03 -13.29 -22.02
N ALA A 11 -4.97 -12.80 -21.21
CA ALA A 11 -4.75 -12.45 -19.82
C ALA A 11 -4.42 -13.73 -19.06
N ARG A 12 -3.12 -14.06 -18.95
CA ARG A 12 -2.67 -15.04 -17.95
C ARG A 12 -3.21 -14.56 -16.60
N ALA A 13 -3.90 -15.44 -15.87
CA ALA A 13 -4.22 -15.20 -14.47
C ALA A 13 -2.91 -14.79 -13.78
N GLN A 14 -2.82 -13.53 -13.35
CA GLN A 14 -1.63 -13.03 -12.69
C GLN A 14 -1.45 -13.82 -11.39
N GLU A 15 -0.23 -14.30 -11.18
CA GLU A 15 0.17 -15.10 -10.03
C GLU A 15 -0.24 -14.40 -8.73
N ASN A 16 -0.89 -15.13 -7.83
CA ASN A 16 -1.20 -14.62 -6.50
C ASN A 16 0.12 -14.46 -5.75
N VAL A 17 0.49 -13.23 -5.43
CA VAL A 17 1.75 -12.95 -4.72
C VAL A 17 1.62 -13.12 -3.20
N PHE A 18 0.39 -13.30 -2.68
CA PHE A 18 0.17 -13.49 -1.26
C PHE A 18 0.56 -14.92 -0.83
N PRO A 19 1.47 -15.08 0.15
CA PRO A 19 1.89 -16.40 0.60
C PRO A 19 0.80 -17.09 1.40
N ASP A 20 0.59 -18.39 1.18
CA ASP A 20 -0.40 -19.20 1.90
C ASP A 20 -1.81 -18.58 1.92
N PRO A 21 -2.49 -18.49 0.76
CA PRO A 21 -3.75 -17.77 0.62
C PRO A 21 -4.91 -18.34 1.43
N SER A 22 -4.88 -19.64 1.75
CA SER A 22 -5.88 -20.32 2.58
C SER A 22 -5.45 -20.51 4.03
N PHE A 23 -4.28 -19.98 4.43
CA PHE A 23 -3.77 -20.05 5.80
C PHE A 23 -3.65 -21.48 6.36
N GLU A 24 -3.41 -22.46 5.51
CA GLU A 24 -3.36 -23.86 5.93
C GLU A 24 -2.06 -24.18 6.69
N SER A 25 -1.03 -23.33 6.56
CA SER A 25 0.23 -23.51 7.28
C SER A 25 0.20 -22.93 8.70
N ASP A 26 -0.47 -21.79 8.92
CA ASP A 26 -0.37 -21.01 10.16
C ASP A 26 -1.71 -20.48 10.70
N GLY A 27 -2.83 -20.72 10.02
CA GLY A 27 -4.16 -20.26 10.43
C GLY A 27 -4.75 -21.01 11.61
N ALA A 28 -5.81 -20.43 12.18
CA ALA A 28 -6.60 -21.01 13.26
C ALA A 28 -7.61 -22.04 12.74
N THR A 29 -7.75 -23.16 13.45
CA THR A 29 -8.71 -24.22 13.09
C THR A 29 -10.12 -23.93 13.59
N GLY A 30 -11.14 -24.45 12.90
CA GLY A 30 -12.52 -24.54 13.41
C GLY A 30 -13.49 -23.48 12.87
N VAL A 31 -12.99 -22.41 12.26
CA VAL A 31 -13.79 -21.39 11.55
C VAL A 31 -13.08 -21.03 10.26
N ALA A 32 -13.17 -21.92 9.27
CA ALA A 32 -12.61 -21.72 7.93
C ALA A 32 -13.72 -21.55 6.89
N ARG A 33 -13.43 -20.86 5.78
CA ARG A 33 -14.34 -20.81 4.63
C ARG A 33 -14.08 -21.99 3.71
N THR A 34 -12.81 -22.24 3.43
CA THR A 34 -12.32 -23.38 2.67
C THR A 34 -11.30 -24.14 3.52
N GLY A 35 -11.12 -25.44 3.26
CA GLY A 35 -10.15 -26.24 4.01
C GLY A 35 -10.47 -26.37 5.52
N HIS A 36 -9.45 -26.22 6.35
CA HIS A 36 -9.50 -26.47 7.78
C HIS A 36 -9.08 -25.26 8.63
N ARG A 37 -8.39 -24.29 8.05
CA ARG A 37 -7.84 -23.13 8.76
C ARG A 37 -8.20 -21.83 8.07
N ALA A 38 -8.22 -20.76 8.84
CA ALA A 38 -8.30 -19.40 8.33
C ALA A 38 -7.43 -18.49 9.19
N ALA A 39 -7.02 -17.35 8.64
CA ALA A 39 -6.42 -16.31 9.45
C ALA A 39 -7.44 -15.76 10.46
N HIS A 40 -7.00 -15.54 11.70
CA HIS A 40 -7.84 -15.02 12.79
C HIS A 40 -7.08 -13.92 13.53
N LEU A 41 -7.73 -12.77 13.68
CA LEU A 41 -7.26 -11.66 14.51
C LEU A 41 -8.30 -11.37 15.58
N LYS A 42 -7.89 -11.36 16.85
CA LYS A 42 -8.76 -11.11 17.99
C LYS A 42 -8.13 -10.13 18.96
N VAL A 43 -8.93 -9.18 19.41
CA VAL A 43 -8.56 -8.14 20.37
C VAL A 43 -9.53 -8.19 21.55
N GLY A 44 -9.00 -8.43 22.75
CA GLY A 44 -9.77 -8.43 24.00
C GLY A 44 -9.85 -7.04 24.61
N ALA A 45 -8.74 -6.56 25.16
CA ALA A 45 -8.60 -5.20 25.67
C ALA A 45 -8.32 -4.20 24.54
N LYS A 46 -8.52 -2.90 24.79
CA LYS A 46 -8.28 -1.86 23.79
C LYS A 46 -6.83 -1.91 23.28
N ASP A 47 -6.67 -2.04 21.97
CA ASP A 47 -5.38 -1.99 21.29
C ASP A 47 -5.36 -0.88 20.25
N HIS A 48 -4.29 -0.09 20.23
CA HIS A 48 -4.14 1.00 19.29
C HIS A 48 -3.82 0.51 17.88
N TRP A 49 -2.96 -0.51 17.76
CA TRP A 49 -2.57 -1.06 16.46
C TRP A 49 -2.11 -2.50 16.58
N GLN A 50 -2.72 -3.37 15.80
CA GLN A 50 -2.27 -4.74 15.60
C GLN A 50 -2.60 -5.15 14.17
N GLY A 51 -1.62 -5.72 13.47
CA GLY A 51 -1.79 -6.27 12.12
C GLY A 51 -1.39 -7.74 12.09
N LEU A 52 -2.13 -8.54 11.32
CA LEU A 52 -1.75 -9.91 11.02
C LEU A 52 -0.75 -9.90 9.85
N ARG A 53 0.39 -10.60 9.99
CA ARG A 53 1.50 -10.58 9.01
C ARG A 53 2.00 -9.14 8.78
N GLY A 54 2.75 -8.85 7.71
CA GLY A 54 3.19 -7.46 7.52
C GLY A 54 3.90 -7.14 6.23
N GLU A 55 4.79 -7.97 5.69
CA GLU A 55 5.55 -7.61 4.48
C GLU A 55 5.11 -8.45 3.29
N LEU A 56 4.88 -7.81 2.15
CA LEU A 56 4.58 -8.45 0.87
C LEU A 56 5.55 -7.96 -0.20
N SER A 57 6.28 -8.89 -0.83
CA SER A 57 7.13 -8.57 -1.98
C SER A 57 6.28 -8.22 -3.20
N VAL A 58 6.55 -7.06 -3.78
CA VAL A 58 5.79 -6.48 -4.89
C VAL A 58 6.73 -5.81 -5.87
N GLU A 59 6.25 -5.53 -7.07
CA GLU A 59 6.96 -4.70 -8.03
C GLU A 59 6.68 -3.22 -7.72
N PRO A 60 7.72 -2.38 -7.54
CA PRO A 60 7.54 -0.96 -7.30
C PRO A 60 6.67 -0.31 -8.36
N PHE A 61 5.75 0.56 -7.94
CA PHE A 61 4.85 1.37 -8.76
C PHE A 61 3.78 0.59 -9.54
N ALA A 62 3.73 -0.74 -9.42
CA ALA A 62 2.64 -1.52 -9.97
C ALA A 62 1.35 -1.36 -9.14
N THR A 63 0.19 -1.48 -9.79
CA THR A 63 -1.11 -1.55 -9.10
C THR A 63 -1.49 -3.00 -8.87
N TYR A 64 -1.94 -3.31 -7.66
CA TYR A 64 -2.42 -4.61 -7.23
C TYR A 64 -3.90 -4.53 -6.86
N ARG A 65 -4.58 -5.65 -7.01
CA ARG A 65 -5.92 -5.90 -6.47
C ARG A 65 -5.80 -7.00 -5.43
N ALA A 66 -6.25 -6.71 -4.23
CA ALA A 66 -6.34 -7.66 -3.13
C ALA A 66 -7.80 -8.03 -2.92
N SER A 67 -8.10 -9.31 -2.73
CA SER A 67 -9.44 -9.79 -2.39
C SER A 67 -9.35 -10.95 -1.40
N GLY A 68 -10.40 -11.18 -0.64
CA GLY A 68 -10.53 -12.33 0.25
C GLY A 68 -11.96 -12.46 0.75
N TYR A 69 -12.23 -13.49 1.54
CA TYR A 69 -13.51 -13.66 2.22
C TYR A 69 -13.33 -13.43 3.70
N VAL A 70 -14.21 -12.63 4.30
CA VAL A 70 -14.11 -12.21 5.69
C VAL A 70 -15.37 -12.53 6.46
N LYS A 71 -15.21 -12.69 7.77
CA LYS A 71 -16.27 -12.75 8.77
C LYS A 71 -15.79 -12.01 10.00
N ALA A 72 -16.62 -11.22 10.66
CA ALA A 72 -16.17 -10.37 11.76
C ALA A 72 -17.23 -10.12 12.84
N SER A 73 -16.77 -9.88 14.06
CA SER A 73 -17.54 -9.31 15.16
C SER A 73 -16.82 -8.06 15.64
N VAL A 74 -17.37 -6.89 15.32
CA VAL A 74 -16.80 -5.57 15.65
C VAL A 74 -17.63 -4.94 16.76
N LYS A 75 -16.99 -4.61 17.88
CA LYS A 75 -17.67 -4.00 19.04
C LYS A 75 -17.30 -2.53 19.23
N SER A 76 -16.03 -2.18 19.10
CA SER A 76 -15.52 -0.83 19.23
C SER A 76 -14.22 -0.66 18.43
N GLY A 77 -13.95 0.56 17.98
CA GLY A 77 -12.80 0.91 17.14
C GLY A 77 -12.91 0.44 15.69
N GLY A 78 -11.77 0.41 15.00
CA GLY A 78 -11.66 0.00 13.60
C GLY A 78 -11.10 -1.42 13.48
N LEU A 79 -11.77 -2.26 12.68
CA LEU A 79 -11.26 -3.55 12.22
C LEU A 79 -11.33 -3.55 10.69
N PHE A 80 -10.24 -3.92 10.06
CA PHE A 80 -10.03 -3.77 8.62
C PHE A 80 -9.55 -5.09 8.02
N ALA A 81 -9.95 -5.34 6.77
CA ALA A 81 -9.36 -6.37 5.93
C ALA A 81 -8.51 -5.77 4.82
N LEU A 82 -7.56 -6.59 4.34
CA LEU A 82 -6.70 -6.27 3.20
C LEU A 82 -5.99 -4.91 3.38
N TYR A 83 -5.55 -4.62 4.61
CA TYR A 83 -4.97 -3.34 4.99
C TYR A 83 -3.55 -3.24 4.44
N CYS A 84 -3.36 -2.33 3.49
CA CYS A 84 -2.11 -2.08 2.82
C CYS A 84 -1.67 -0.65 3.05
N TYR A 85 -0.38 -0.42 3.29
CA TYR A 85 0.22 0.90 3.29
C TYR A 85 1.69 0.85 2.83
N GLY A 86 2.22 2.02 2.50
CA GLY A 86 3.64 2.26 2.33
C GLY A 86 4.10 3.39 3.24
N TRP A 87 5.40 3.65 3.25
CA TRP A 87 5.97 4.76 4.00
C TRP A 87 6.37 5.89 3.06
N ASN A 88 5.91 7.10 3.34
CA ASN A 88 6.57 8.26 2.78
C ASN A 88 7.83 8.58 3.63
N SER A 89 8.28 9.83 3.67
CA SER A 89 9.44 10.23 4.49
C SER A 89 9.13 10.41 5.99
N PHE A 90 7.86 10.39 6.41
CA PHE A 90 7.40 10.79 7.75
C PHE A 90 6.30 9.92 8.35
N ASP A 91 5.38 9.36 7.55
CA ASP A 91 4.18 8.65 8.00
C ASP A 91 3.75 7.51 7.05
N TRP A 92 2.69 6.80 7.47
CA TRP A 92 1.98 5.84 6.65
C TRP A 92 1.24 6.57 5.53
N GLN A 93 1.36 6.05 4.31
CA GLN A 93 0.76 6.62 3.11
C GLN A 93 0.32 5.55 2.13
N TRP A 94 -0.44 5.98 1.12
CA TRP A 94 -1.03 5.10 0.10
C TRP A 94 -1.83 3.96 0.74
N GLU A 95 -2.53 4.31 1.81
CA GLU A 95 -3.35 3.36 2.55
C GLU A 95 -4.51 2.87 1.71
N SER A 96 -4.77 1.58 1.79
CA SER A 96 -5.92 0.94 1.16
C SER A 96 -6.39 -0.18 2.06
N ASN A 97 -7.67 -0.22 2.36
CA ASN A 97 -8.25 -1.21 3.25
C ASN A 97 -9.76 -1.31 3.02
N VAL A 98 -10.36 -2.37 3.59
CA VAL A 98 -11.81 -2.53 3.65
C VAL A 98 -12.23 -2.52 5.13
N PRO A 99 -12.92 -1.48 5.62
CA PRO A 99 -13.51 -1.50 6.95
C PRO A 99 -14.50 -2.65 7.08
N LEU A 100 -14.44 -3.38 8.20
CA LEU A 100 -15.31 -4.52 8.45
C LEU A 100 -16.48 -4.14 9.34
N GLU A 101 -17.62 -4.75 9.07
CA GLU A 101 -18.82 -4.70 9.91
C GLU A 101 -19.04 -6.06 10.59
N THR A 102 -19.89 -6.09 11.62
CA THR A 102 -20.27 -7.35 12.25
C THR A 102 -21.12 -8.19 11.29
N THR A 103 -20.66 -9.41 11.00
CA THR A 103 -21.37 -10.40 10.19
C THR A 103 -21.02 -11.80 10.67
N ASP A 104 -22.00 -12.70 10.68
CA ASP A 104 -21.79 -14.12 10.92
C ASP A 104 -21.59 -14.94 9.62
N GLN A 105 -21.74 -14.30 8.46
CA GLN A 105 -21.55 -14.89 7.14
C GLN A 105 -20.21 -14.48 6.54
N TRP A 106 -19.61 -15.39 5.78
CA TRP A 106 -18.45 -15.10 4.94
C TRP A 106 -18.85 -14.17 3.79
N GLN A 107 -18.20 -13.02 3.69
CA GLN A 107 -18.43 -12.02 2.66
C GLN A 107 -17.16 -11.78 1.86
N ARG A 108 -17.27 -11.69 0.54
CA ARG A 108 -16.13 -11.33 -0.29
C ARG A 108 -15.88 -9.83 -0.18
N VAL A 109 -14.64 -9.46 0.08
CA VAL A 109 -14.14 -8.08 0.10
C VAL A 109 -12.99 -7.92 -0.88
N GLU A 110 -12.79 -6.72 -1.37
CA GLU A 110 -11.76 -6.40 -2.36
C GLU A 110 -11.32 -4.94 -2.23
N THR A 111 -10.04 -4.68 -2.48
CA THR A 111 -9.50 -3.33 -2.64
C THR A 111 -8.36 -3.32 -3.67
N THR A 112 -7.91 -2.12 -4.04
CA THR A 112 -6.73 -1.92 -4.88
C THR A 112 -5.71 -1.03 -4.19
N PHE A 113 -4.44 -1.27 -4.43
CA PHE A 113 -3.35 -0.44 -3.91
C PHE A 113 -2.24 -0.29 -4.96
N VAL A 114 -1.42 0.75 -4.80
CA VAL A 114 -0.21 0.96 -5.61
C VAL A 114 1.01 0.79 -4.71
N ALA A 115 1.94 -0.06 -5.12
CA ALA A 115 3.19 -0.24 -4.39
C ALA A 115 4.09 0.99 -4.59
N SER A 116 4.59 1.61 -3.52
CA SER A 116 5.54 2.74 -3.63
C SER A 116 7.01 2.31 -3.62
N ALA A 117 7.27 1.03 -3.32
CA ALA A 117 8.58 0.39 -3.25
C ALA A 117 8.47 -1.10 -3.63
N ASP A 118 9.55 -1.87 -3.49
CA ASP A 118 9.62 -3.31 -3.76
C ASP A 118 8.96 -4.16 -2.66
N LYS A 119 8.50 -3.49 -1.59
CA LYS A 119 7.77 -4.07 -0.47
C LYS A 119 6.55 -3.21 -0.17
N ALA A 120 5.43 -3.86 0.10
CA ALA A 120 4.24 -3.23 0.67
C ALA A 120 4.02 -3.78 2.08
N TRP A 121 3.58 -2.91 3.00
CA TRP A 121 3.08 -3.38 4.28
C TRP A 121 1.65 -3.85 4.09
N PHE A 122 1.43 -5.17 4.10
CA PHE A 122 0.14 -5.79 3.79
C PHE A 122 -0.31 -6.72 4.91
N HIS A 123 -1.42 -6.38 5.54
CA HIS A 123 -2.05 -7.12 6.62
C HIS A 123 -3.42 -7.64 6.15
N PRO A 124 -3.63 -8.97 6.05
CA PRO A 124 -4.94 -9.52 5.71
C PRO A 124 -6.04 -9.05 6.66
N LEU A 125 -5.71 -8.86 7.94
CA LEU A 125 -6.53 -8.24 8.96
C LEU A 125 -5.69 -7.26 9.79
N ALA A 126 -6.27 -6.12 10.15
CA ALA A 126 -5.66 -5.14 11.05
C ALA A 126 -6.72 -4.45 11.92
N VAL A 127 -6.31 -3.92 13.06
CA VAL A 127 -7.14 -3.09 13.95
C VAL A 127 -6.51 -1.73 14.21
N ILE A 128 -7.36 -0.73 14.44
CA ILE A 128 -6.98 0.57 14.99
C ILE A 128 -7.93 0.92 16.14
N ASP A 129 -7.39 1.19 17.32
CA ASP A 129 -8.14 1.56 18.53
C ASP A 129 -9.31 0.59 18.87
N ALA A 130 -9.17 -0.70 18.55
CA ALA A 130 -10.23 -1.69 18.67
C ALA A 130 -10.28 -2.36 20.05
N GLU A 131 -11.46 -2.79 20.47
CA GLU A 131 -11.69 -3.53 21.71
C GLU A 131 -12.78 -4.59 21.51
N ASN A 132 -12.67 -5.74 22.19
CA ASN A 132 -13.64 -6.84 22.17
C ASN A 132 -14.07 -7.26 20.75
N SER A 133 -13.15 -7.21 19.79
CA SER A 133 -13.42 -7.42 18.37
C SER A 133 -12.60 -8.57 17.81
N GLU A 134 -13.14 -9.29 16.84
CA GLU A 134 -12.42 -10.35 16.13
C GLU A 134 -12.86 -10.50 14.68
N ALA A 135 -11.96 -10.94 13.83
CA ALA A 135 -12.24 -11.26 12.44
C ALA A 135 -11.47 -12.48 11.96
N TRP A 136 -12.05 -13.14 10.97
CA TRP A 136 -11.43 -14.18 10.18
C TRP A 136 -11.33 -13.74 8.73
N ILE A 137 -10.27 -14.16 8.05
CA ILE A 137 -10.11 -13.99 6.60
C ILE A 137 -9.57 -15.28 5.98
N ASP A 138 -10.04 -15.58 4.78
CA ASP A 138 -9.68 -16.78 4.03
C ASP A 138 -9.65 -16.50 2.52
N ASP A 139 -9.01 -17.38 1.76
CA ASP A 139 -8.81 -17.33 0.30
C ASP A 139 -8.27 -15.97 -0.20
N VAL A 140 -7.20 -15.47 0.43
CA VAL A 140 -6.61 -14.16 0.07
C VAL A 140 -5.89 -14.25 -1.27
N VAL A 141 -6.28 -13.37 -2.19
CA VAL A 141 -5.63 -13.20 -3.49
C VAL A 141 -5.12 -11.77 -3.61
N VAL A 142 -3.82 -11.62 -3.86
CA VAL A 142 -3.20 -10.36 -4.26
C VAL A 142 -2.59 -10.55 -5.63
N ALA A 143 -3.17 -9.91 -6.64
CA ALA A 143 -2.72 -10.01 -8.02
C ALA A 143 -2.38 -8.63 -8.56
N ARG A 144 -1.25 -8.52 -9.25
CA ARG A 144 -0.94 -7.31 -10.04
C ARG A 144 -2.07 -7.13 -11.06
N VAL A 145 -2.50 -5.90 -11.31
CA VAL A 145 -3.55 -5.56 -12.30
C VAL A 145 -3.09 -4.47 -13.28
N LYS A 146 -2.04 -3.71 -12.94
CA LYS A 146 -1.33 -2.81 -13.85
C LYS A 146 0.17 -2.91 -13.62
N SER A 147 0.95 -2.87 -14.70
CA SER A 147 2.41 -2.76 -14.61
C SER A 147 2.83 -1.38 -14.10
N PRO A 148 4.09 -1.21 -13.63
CA PRO A 148 4.60 0.08 -13.20
C PRO A 148 4.40 1.18 -14.26
N ALA A 149 4.78 0.90 -15.50
CA ALA A 149 4.65 1.85 -16.61
C ALA A 149 3.18 2.25 -16.85
N ALA A 150 2.24 1.30 -16.82
CA ALA A 150 0.83 1.58 -17.02
C ALA A 150 0.22 2.38 -15.86
N THR A 151 0.63 2.08 -14.62
CA THR A 151 0.17 2.82 -13.44
C THR A 151 0.69 4.25 -13.45
N MET A 152 1.99 4.46 -13.71
CA MET A 152 2.59 5.79 -13.72
C MET A 152 2.13 6.64 -14.90
N ALA A 153 1.95 6.06 -16.09
CA ALA A 153 1.36 6.77 -17.23
C ALA A 153 -0.05 7.27 -16.92
N ALA A 154 -0.87 6.48 -16.21
CA ALA A 154 -2.20 6.90 -15.79
C ALA A 154 -2.17 8.05 -14.78
N LEU A 155 -1.18 8.09 -13.88
CA LEU A 155 -1.01 9.20 -12.93
C LEU A 155 -0.48 10.47 -13.60
N LEU A 156 0.49 10.34 -14.52
CA LEU A 156 1.04 11.46 -15.29
C LEU A 156 0.00 12.11 -16.21
N GLY A 157 -0.98 11.35 -16.67
CA GLY A 157 -2.09 11.84 -17.48
C GLY A 157 -3.21 12.53 -16.69
N LYS A 158 -3.12 12.65 -15.36
CA LYS A 158 -4.10 13.38 -14.56
C LYS A 158 -3.81 14.88 -14.60
N ASP A 159 -4.85 15.67 -14.85
CA ASP A 159 -4.76 17.14 -14.83
C ASP A 159 -4.43 17.66 -13.41
N GLU A 160 -5.04 17.06 -12.40
CA GLU A 160 -4.91 17.44 -11.00
C GLU A 160 -4.63 16.20 -10.13
N PRO A 161 -3.38 15.69 -10.07
CA PRO A 161 -3.03 14.60 -9.18
C PRO A 161 -3.13 15.05 -7.71
N SER A 162 -3.61 14.14 -6.86
CA SER A 162 -3.63 14.35 -5.40
C SER A 162 -2.22 14.43 -4.81
N ALA A 163 -2.09 14.95 -3.58
CA ALA A 163 -0.82 15.02 -2.86
C ALA A 163 -0.10 13.65 -2.78
N ALA A 164 -0.82 12.58 -2.45
CA ALA A 164 -0.26 11.22 -2.39
C ALA A 164 0.23 10.74 -3.77
N GLU A 165 -0.46 11.10 -4.85
CA GLU A 165 -0.05 10.75 -6.22
C GLU A 165 1.18 11.54 -6.66
N VAL A 166 1.27 12.83 -6.29
CA VAL A 166 2.48 13.65 -6.50
C VAL A 166 3.68 13.06 -5.75
N GLN A 167 3.50 12.63 -4.50
CA GLN A 167 4.54 11.93 -3.73
C GLN A 167 4.97 10.61 -4.38
N LEU A 168 4.03 9.87 -4.98
CA LEU A 168 4.31 8.62 -5.67
C LEU A 168 5.07 8.85 -6.99
N LEU A 169 4.67 9.85 -7.77
CA LEU A 169 5.37 10.27 -8.99
C LEU A 169 6.81 10.73 -8.68
N ALA A 170 7.03 11.47 -7.60
CA ALA A 170 8.38 11.87 -7.19
C ALA A 170 9.28 10.66 -6.89
N ARG A 171 8.74 9.64 -6.20
CA ARG A 171 9.45 8.38 -5.95
C ARG A 171 9.77 7.64 -7.23
N TYR A 172 8.80 7.57 -8.15
CA TYR A 172 8.99 6.96 -9.46
C TYR A 172 10.12 7.65 -10.24
N PHE A 173 10.10 8.98 -10.35
CA PHE A 173 11.15 9.72 -11.03
C PHE A 173 12.52 9.54 -10.40
N VAL A 174 12.62 9.58 -9.06
CA VAL A 174 13.88 9.30 -8.36
C VAL A 174 14.35 7.86 -8.63
N PHE A 175 13.44 6.88 -8.62
CA PHE A 175 13.75 5.48 -8.91
C PHE A 175 14.26 5.27 -10.35
N GLN A 176 13.72 6.02 -11.33
CA GLN A 176 14.19 6.00 -12.72
C GLN A 176 15.49 6.81 -12.95
N GLY A 177 16.00 7.50 -11.92
CA GLY A 177 17.14 8.41 -12.06
C GLY A 177 16.79 9.79 -12.64
N GLU A 178 15.52 10.08 -12.86
CA GLU A 178 14.99 11.32 -13.44
C GLU A 178 14.76 12.41 -12.37
N ARG A 179 15.79 12.70 -11.57
CA ARG A 179 15.68 13.63 -10.41
C ARG A 179 15.10 15.00 -10.76
N GLY A 180 15.42 15.53 -11.94
CA GLY A 180 14.90 16.83 -12.40
C GLY A 180 13.37 16.89 -12.42
N LEU A 181 12.72 15.81 -12.88
CA LEU A 181 11.26 15.73 -12.91
C LEU A 181 10.66 15.65 -11.49
N ALA A 182 11.34 15.01 -10.54
CA ALA A 182 10.95 15.04 -9.14
C ALA A 182 11.09 16.43 -8.51
N GLU A 183 12.08 17.23 -8.93
CA GLU A 183 12.24 18.62 -8.48
C GLU A 183 11.12 19.51 -9.00
N GLU A 184 10.70 19.36 -10.25
CA GLU A 184 9.60 20.12 -10.86
C GLU A 184 8.27 19.93 -10.12
N LEU A 185 8.02 18.74 -9.55
CA LEU A 185 6.83 18.47 -8.76
C LEU A 185 6.75 19.34 -7.49
N LEU A 186 7.87 19.89 -7.01
CA LEU A 186 7.86 20.79 -5.86
C LEU A 186 7.07 22.06 -6.13
N ASP A 187 6.95 22.53 -7.36
CA ASP A 187 6.27 23.81 -7.63
C ASP A 187 4.74 23.69 -7.51
N LYS A 188 4.22 22.47 -7.70
CA LYS A 188 2.78 22.16 -7.67
C LYS A 188 2.32 21.56 -6.32
N ALA A 189 3.26 21.27 -5.43
CA ALA A 189 3.00 20.59 -4.17
C ALA A 189 2.62 21.54 -3.03
N ASP A 190 1.78 21.04 -2.11
CA ASP A 190 1.56 21.67 -0.80
C ASP A 190 2.84 21.59 0.08
N ALA A 191 2.82 22.24 1.24
CA ALA A 191 3.99 22.29 2.11
C ALA A 191 4.43 20.89 2.58
N TYR A 192 3.48 20.03 2.96
CA TYR A 192 3.79 18.68 3.44
C TYR A 192 4.44 17.82 2.35
N THR A 193 3.87 17.83 1.15
CA THR A 193 4.39 17.13 -0.03
C THR A 193 5.75 17.69 -0.47
N LYS A 194 5.95 19.01 -0.40
CA LYS A 194 7.27 19.63 -0.63
C LYS A 194 8.31 19.12 0.36
N ALA A 195 7.93 18.96 1.63
CA ALA A 195 8.81 18.43 2.65
C ALA A 195 9.17 16.97 2.39
N ASP A 196 8.20 16.14 1.99
CA ASP A 196 8.42 14.72 1.66
C ASP A 196 9.37 14.56 0.48
N ILE A 197 9.05 15.21 -0.66
CA ILE A 197 9.88 15.18 -1.86
C ILE A 197 11.29 15.70 -1.55
N SER A 198 11.42 16.72 -0.72
CA SER A 198 12.73 17.21 -0.29
C SER A 198 13.51 16.20 0.57
N CYS A 199 12.88 15.47 1.51
CA CYS A 199 13.58 14.39 2.25
C CYS A 199 13.99 13.26 1.28
N LEU A 200 13.11 12.86 0.34
CA LEU A 200 13.39 11.87 -0.70
C LEU A 200 14.61 12.26 -1.56
N LEU A 201 14.62 13.47 -2.13
CA LEU A 201 15.72 13.99 -2.95
C LEU A 201 17.03 14.07 -2.14
N GLY A 202 16.97 14.49 -0.88
CA GLY A 202 18.12 14.54 0.01
C GLY A 202 18.71 13.16 0.34
N ARG A 203 17.87 12.12 0.49
CA ARG A 203 18.29 10.74 0.76
C ARG A 203 18.92 10.07 -0.46
N SER A 204 18.49 10.44 -1.65
CA SER A 204 18.91 9.82 -2.91
C SER A 204 20.18 10.43 -3.52
N THR A 205 20.79 11.44 -2.89
CA THR A 205 22.07 12.01 -3.33
C THR A 205 23.23 11.63 -2.40
N GLY A 206 24.39 11.34 -3.01
CA GLY A 206 25.66 11.15 -2.32
C GLY A 206 26.37 12.48 -1.97
N ASP A 207 26.01 13.59 -2.62
CA ASP A 207 26.64 14.89 -2.38
C ASP A 207 26.12 15.53 -1.09
N ARG A 208 27.07 15.88 -0.21
CA ARG A 208 26.78 16.54 1.07
C ARG A 208 26.23 17.95 0.89
N ALA A 209 26.69 18.71 -0.12
CA ALA A 209 26.20 20.06 -0.36
C ALA A 209 24.74 20.01 -0.84
N GLU A 210 24.44 19.13 -1.79
CA GLU A 210 23.08 18.89 -2.26
C GLU A 210 22.15 18.37 -1.15
N ARG A 211 22.60 17.41 -0.34
CA ARG A 211 21.83 16.92 0.82
C ARG A 211 21.48 18.04 1.81
N ARG A 212 22.40 18.97 2.06
CA ARG A 212 22.15 20.15 2.92
C ARG A 212 21.10 21.08 2.33
N LYS A 213 21.15 21.35 1.01
CA LYS A 213 20.12 22.13 0.29
C LYS A 213 18.73 21.53 0.51
N TRP A 214 18.58 20.22 0.30
CA TRP A 214 17.30 19.53 0.43
C TRP A 214 16.82 19.46 1.89
N THR A 215 17.73 19.25 2.84
CA THR A 215 17.41 19.30 4.27
C THR A 215 16.86 20.67 4.67
N ALA A 216 17.48 21.76 4.21
CA ALA A 216 16.98 23.11 4.47
C ALA A 216 15.61 23.37 3.80
N LYS A 217 15.39 22.85 2.58
CA LYS A 217 14.07 22.96 1.91
C LYS A 217 13.00 22.17 2.68
N ARG A 218 13.29 20.95 3.15
CA ARG A 218 12.38 20.17 4.00
C ARG A 218 11.95 20.94 5.24
N ILE A 219 12.91 21.46 6.01
CA ILE A 219 12.65 22.20 7.27
C ILE A 219 11.78 23.43 7.01
N ARG A 220 12.06 24.19 5.94
CA ARG A 220 11.26 25.36 5.57
C ARG A 220 9.81 25.05 5.22
N ASN A 221 9.53 23.82 4.79
CA ASN A 221 8.17 23.37 4.46
C ASN A 221 7.52 22.59 5.61
N GLY A 222 8.03 22.71 6.84
CA GLY A 222 7.44 22.09 8.04
C GLY A 222 7.74 20.60 8.20
N GLY A 223 8.62 20.02 7.39
CA GLY A 223 9.00 18.62 7.54
C GLY A 223 9.76 18.37 8.84
N LEU A 224 9.30 17.40 9.61
CA LEU A 224 9.93 16.94 10.85
C LEU A 224 11.36 16.44 10.56
N THR A 225 12.21 16.43 11.58
CA THR A 225 13.51 15.76 11.47
C THR A 225 13.25 14.29 11.20
N CYS A 226 13.56 13.81 9.98
CA CYS A 226 13.51 12.40 9.60
C CYS A 226 14.32 11.63 10.68
N THR A 227 13.67 11.09 11.70
CA THR A 227 14.27 10.17 12.67
C THR A 227 14.54 8.91 11.89
N ARG A 228 15.81 8.53 11.87
CA ARG A 228 16.28 7.29 11.29
C ARG A 228 15.40 6.14 11.81
N GLU A 229 14.80 5.35 10.90
CA GLU A 229 14.75 3.87 10.89
C GLU A 229 13.62 3.37 9.96
N GLY A 230 13.92 2.24 9.30
CA GLY A 230 13.29 1.74 8.08
C GLY A 230 14.39 1.42 7.07
#